data_AF-A0A532BMI0-F1
#
_entry.id   AF-A0A532BMI0-F1
#
_cell.length_a   1.000
_cell.length_b   1.000
_cell.length_c   1.000
_cell.angle_alpha   90.00
_cell.angle_beta   90.00
_cell.angle_gamma   90.00
#
_symmetry.space_group_name_H-M   'P 1'
#
loop_
_entity.id
_entity.type
_entity.pdbx_description
1 polymer ?
#
loop_
_entity_poly.entity_id
_entity_poly.type
_entity_poly.pdbx_seq_one_letter_code
_entity_poly.pdbx_strand_id
1 'polypeptide(L)'
;VTGEVTVTGLARNPLPAKPSMMLPDNDPQKNIFYWKDRDAMASSAGLPAGAALVPIFIDANATANPGGLPVGGVTVIDLPNSHLQYAITWYGLAAALAGVLISWLRRPAKDQ
;
A
#
# COMPACT_ATOMS: atom_id res chain seq x y z
N VAL A 1 -15.04 -14.29 -21.54
CA VAL A 1 -14.55 -15.59 -21.00
C VAL A 1 -15.78 -16.36 -20.54
N THR A 2 -15.85 -17.67 -20.75
CA THR A 2 -17.01 -18.49 -20.35
C THR A 2 -16.61 -19.45 -19.23
N GLY A 3 -17.53 -19.70 -18.29
CA GLY A 3 -17.30 -20.62 -17.16
C GLY A 3 -16.75 -19.92 -15.91
N GLU A 4 -16.37 -20.74 -14.93
CA GLU A 4 -15.77 -20.28 -13.67
C GLU A 4 -14.37 -19.71 -13.92
N VAL A 5 -14.06 -18.57 -13.29
CA VAL A 5 -12.77 -17.88 -13.41
C VAL A 5 -12.25 -17.55 -12.02
N THR A 6 -10.99 -17.87 -11.77
CA THR A 6 -10.29 -17.51 -10.53
C THR A 6 -9.50 -16.21 -10.74
N VAL A 7 -9.73 -15.23 -9.85
CA VAL A 7 -8.94 -14.01 -9.75
C VAL A 7 -8.29 -13.97 -8.36
N THR A 8 -6.96 -13.89 -8.32
CA THR A 8 -6.19 -13.84 -7.07
C THR A 8 -5.68 -12.43 -6.84
N GLY A 9 -5.84 -11.93 -5.61
CA GLY A 9 -5.44 -10.57 -5.28
C GLY A 9 -5.62 -10.23 -3.81
N LEU A 10 -5.46 -8.95 -3.50
CA LEU A 10 -5.62 -8.42 -2.16
C LEU A 10 -7.07 -8.04 -1.91
N ALA A 11 -7.72 -8.70 -0.95
CA ALA A 11 -9.04 -8.33 -0.52
C ALA A 11 -9.01 -7.03 0.30
N ARG A 12 -9.93 -6.11 0.03
CA ARG A 12 -10.10 -4.86 0.76
C ARG A 12 -11.57 -4.61 1.06
N ASN A 13 -11.84 -3.99 2.21
CA ASN A 13 -13.19 -3.53 2.50
C ASN A 13 -13.60 -2.42 1.53
N PRO A 14 -14.88 -2.36 1.12
CA PRO A 14 -15.40 -1.25 0.37
C PRO A 14 -15.33 0.02 1.21
N LEU A 15 -15.10 1.15 0.54
CA LEU A 15 -15.18 2.45 1.19
C LEU A 15 -16.66 2.73 1.52
N PRO A 16 -16.99 3.12 2.76
CA PRO A 16 -18.36 3.41 3.13
C PRO A 16 -18.88 4.73 2.53
N ALA A 17 -17.97 5.64 2.19
CA ALA A 17 -18.25 6.93 1.55
C ALA A 17 -16.98 7.48 0.91
N LYS A 18 -17.13 8.61 0.19
CA LYS A 18 -16.03 9.38 -0.38
C LYS A 18 -15.00 9.76 0.71
N PRO A 19 -13.70 9.40 0.56
CA PRO A 19 -12.72 9.59 1.63
C PRO A 19 -12.44 11.04 2.05
N SER A 20 -12.59 12.00 1.13
CA SER A 20 -12.29 13.42 1.39
C SER A 20 -12.95 14.31 0.35
N MET A 21 -13.25 15.55 0.73
CA MET A 21 -13.74 16.61 -0.17
C MET A 21 -12.73 17.01 -1.26
N MET A 22 -11.44 16.68 -1.10
CA MET A 22 -10.40 17.01 -2.08
C MET A 22 -10.38 16.06 -3.29
N LEU A 23 -11.01 14.90 -3.19
CA LEU A 23 -11.18 14.02 -4.35
C LEU A 23 -12.29 14.58 -5.25
N PRO A 24 -12.16 14.54 -6.58
CA PRO A 24 -13.29 14.78 -7.46
C PRO A 24 -14.39 13.73 -7.25
N ASP A 25 -15.60 14.05 -7.67
CA ASP A 25 -16.66 13.06 -7.78
C ASP A 25 -16.39 12.10 -8.93
N ASN A 26 -16.78 10.84 -8.78
CA ASN A 26 -16.72 9.87 -9.86
C ASN A 26 -17.64 10.31 -11.01
N ASP A 27 -17.27 9.98 -12.24
CA ASP A 27 -18.09 10.18 -13.44
C ASP A 27 -18.39 8.80 -14.07
N PRO A 28 -19.42 8.08 -13.59
CA PRO A 28 -19.76 6.75 -14.10
C PRO A 28 -20.17 6.76 -15.57
N GLN A 29 -20.70 7.87 -16.09
CA GLN A 29 -21.08 7.99 -17.50
C GLN A 29 -19.86 7.94 -18.42
N LYS A 30 -18.73 8.50 -17.97
CA LYS A 30 -17.44 8.41 -18.67
C LYS A 30 -16.60 7.21 -18.25
N ASN A 31 -17.10 6.33 -17.38
CA ASN A 31 -16.34 5.24 -16.76
C ASN A 31 -15.05 5.74 -16.05
N ILE A 32 -15.16 6.87 -15.34
CA ILE A 32 -14.05 7.47 -14.57
C ILE A 32 -14.35 7.39 -13.08
N PHE A 33 -13.47 6.73 -12.33
CA PHE A 33 -13.58 6.60 -10.88
C PHE A 33 -12.30 7.07 -10.20
N TYR A 34 -12.36 8.23 -9.53
CA TYR A 34 -11.27 8.79 -8.75
C TYR A 34 -11.11 8.10 -7.38
N TRP A 35 -12.17 7.48 -6.88
CA TRP A 35 -12.16 6.68 -5.67
C TRP A 35 -13.06 5.45 -5.84
N LYS A 36 -12.76 4.40 -5.06
CA LYS A 36 -13.38 3.06 -5.17
C LYS A 36 -14.78 3.02 -4.56
N ASP A 37 -15.76 3.63 -5.23
CA ASP A 37 -17.18 3.49 -4.92
C ASP A 37 -17.72 2.19 -5.52
N ARG A 38 -17.91 1.16 -4.68
CA ARG A 38 -18.31 -0.19 -5.14
C ARG A 38 -19.67 -0.16 -5.80
N ASP A 39 -20.61 0.55 -5.21
CA ASP A 39 -22.01 0.49 -5.61
C ASP A 39 -22.23 1.31 -6.88
N ALA A 40 -21.57 2.48 -7.00
CA ALA A 40 -21.56 3.24 -8.25
C ALA A 40 -20.90 2.43 -9.40
N MET A 41 -19.74 1.81 -9.16
CA MET A 41 -19.06 0.96 -10.16
C MET A 41 -19.97 -0.18 -10.62
N ALA A 42 -20.55 -0.92 -9.68
CA ALA A 42 -21.44 -2.04 -9.96
C ALA A 42 -22.68 -1.61 -10.78
N SER A 43 -23.29 -0.48 -10.43
CA SER A 43 -24.46 0.05 -11.14
C SER A 43 -24.16 0.42 -12.60
N SER A 44 -22.94 0.85 -12.90
CA SER A 44 -22.48 1.18 -14.26
C SER A 44 -21.90 -0.01 -15.05
N ALA A 45 -21.66 -1.15 -14.40
CA ALA A 45 -20.94 -2.27 -14.99
C ALA A 45 -21.80 -3.18 -15.89
N GLY A 46 -23.09 -2.89 -16.06
CA GLY A 46 -24.00 -3.70 -16.88
C GLY A 46 -24.22 -5.11 -16.32
N LEU A 47 -24.21 -5.26 -15.00
CA LEU A 47 -24.40 -6.55 -14.35
C LEU A 47 -25.82 -7.12 -14.63
N PRO A 48 -25.98 -8.44 -14.74
CA PRO A 48 -27.29 -9.08 -14.87
C PRO A 48 -28.22 -8.70 -13.71
N ALA A 49 -29.53 -8.67 -13.98
CA ALA A 49 -30.54 -8.47 -12.95
C ALA A 49 -30.41 -9.55 -11.84
N GLY A 50 -30.37 -9.11 -10.58
CA GLY A 50 -30.22 -10.00 -9.43
C GLY A 50 -28.78 -10.46 -9.16
N ALA A 51 -27.77 -9.91 -9.84
CA ALA A 51 -26.37 -10.20 -9.52
C ALA A 51 -26.05 -9.84 -8.05
N ALA A 52 -25.48 -10.81 -7.33
CA ALA A 52 -25.07 -10.62 -5.94
C ALA A 52 -23.68 -9.99 -5.88
N LEU A 53 -23.57 -8.87 -5.17
CA LEU A 53 -22.29 -8.21 -4.91
C LEU A 53 -21.66 -8.75 -3.63
N VAL A 54 -20.39 -9.12 -3.70
CA VAL A 54 -19.60 -9.50 -2.52
C VAL A 54 -19.12 -8.21 -1.81
N PRO A 55 -19.10 -8.15 -0.47
CA PRO A 55 -18.75 -6.93 0.26
C PRO A 55 -17.24 -6.66 0.34
N ILE A 56 -16.51 -6.85 -0.76
CA ILE A 56 -15.07 -6.59 -0.86
C ILE A 56 -14.70 -6.01 -2.22
N PHE A 57 -13.54 -5.36 -2.28
CA PHE A 57 -12.77 -5.18 -3.51
C PHE A 57 -11.62 -6.19 -3.55
N ILE A 58 -11.19 -6.56 -4.75
CA ILE A 58 -9.97 -7.33 -4.95
C ILE A 58 -9.05 -6.52 -5.86
N ASP A 59 -7.86 -6.19 -5.36
CA ASP A 59 -6.77 -5.68 -6.20
C ASP A 59 -6.02 -6.89 -6.77
N ALA A 60 -6.25 -7.20 -8.05
CA ALA A 60 -5.64 -8.35 -8.71
C ALA A 60 -4.11 -8.31 -8.60
N ASN A 61 -3.49 -9.46 -8.35
CA ASN A 61 -2.04 -9.59 -8.32
C ASN A 61 -1.44 -9.52 -9.74
N ALA A 62 -0.12 -9.63 -9.87
CA ALA A 62 0.56 -9.52 -11.17
C ALA A 62 0.32 -10.72 -12.11
N THR A 63 -0.42 -11.76 -11.70
CA THR A 63 -0.74 -12.91 -12.55
C THR A 63 -1.74 -12.48 -13.63
N ALA A 64 -1.50 -12.89 -14.88
CA ALA A 64 -2.41 -12.61 -15.98
C ALA A 64 -3.78 -13.28 -15.74
N ASN A 65 -4.85 -12.49 -15.82
CA ASN A 65 -6.21 -12.99 -15.64
C ASN A 65 -6.81 -13.50 -16.97
N PRO A 66 -7.64 -14.56 -16.95
CA PRO A 66 -8.37 -15.01 -18.14
C PRO A 66 -9.15 -13.86 -18.79
N GLY A 67 -8.99 -13.68 -20.10
CA GLY A 67 -9.60 -12.55 -20.83
C GLY A 67 -8.85 -11.22 -20.73
N GLY A 68 -7.69 -11.17 -20.06
CA GLY A 68 -6.79 -10.01 -20.03
C GLY A 68 -7.18 -8.91 -19.05
N LEU A 69 -8.35 -9.00 -18.43
CA LEU A 69 -8.83 -8.09 -17.39
C LEU A 69 -9.28 -8.88 -16.14
N PRO A 70 -9.22 -8.25 -14.96
CA PRO A 70 -8.61 -6.94 -14.67
C PRO A 70 -7.08 -6.98 -14.82
N VAL A 71 -6.46 -5.84 -15.16
CA VAL A 71 -4.99 -5.71 -15.13
C VAL A 71 -4.55 -5.57 -13.68
N GLY A 72 -3.86 -6.57 -13.17
CA GLY A 72 -3.37 -6.57 -11.80
C GLY A 72 -1.93 -6.09 -11.65
N GLY A 73 -1.37 -6.22 -10.45
CA GLY A 73 0.02 -5.83 -10.14
C GLY A 73 0.20 -4.34 -9.84
N VAL A 74 -0.88 -3.57 -9.77
CA VAL A 74 -0.84 -2.13 -9.45
C VAL A 74 -0.57 -1.86 -7.96
N THR A 75 -0.93 -2.80 -7.08
CA THR A 75 -0.60 -2.71 -5.65
C THR A 75 0.68 -3.48 -5.39
N VAL A 76 1.78 -2.75 -5.21
CA VAL A 76 3.06 -3.34 -4.80
C VAL A 76 3.13 -3.34 -3.28
N ILE A 77 3.07 -4.53 -2.67
CA ILE A 77 3.35 -4.71 -1.25
C ILE A 77 4.83 -5.08 -1.12
N ASP A 78 5.68 -4.06 -1.21
CA ASP A 78 7.10 -4.18 -0.88
C ASP A 78 7.39 -3.18 0.24
N LEU A 79 7.60 -3.71 1.45
CA LEU A 79 7.85 -2.92 2.65
C LEU A 79 9.36 -2.93 2.91
N PRO A 80 10.08 -1.82 2.65
CA PRO A 80 11.53 -1.81 2.84
C PRO A 80 11.88 -2.08 4.30
N ASN A 81 12.81 -3.02 4.52
CA ASN A 81 13.28 -3.38 5.85
C ASN A 81 14.74 -2.94 6.08
N SER A 82 14.91 -1.71 6.53
CA SER A 82 16.24 -1.11 6.80
C SER A 82 16.59 -1.08 8.31
N HIS A 83 15.87 -1.84 9.15
CA HIS A 83 16.01 -1.76 10.61
C HIS A 83 17.42 -2.09 11.09
N LEU A 84 18.04 -3.13 10.50
CA LEU A 84 19.41 -3.51 10.85
C LEU A 84 20.43 -2.41 10.50
N GLN A 85 20.29 -1.79 9.34
CA GLN A 85 21.14 -0.67 8.91
C GLN A 85 21.02 0.50 9.89
N TYR A 86 19.80 0.91 10.23
CA TYR A 86 19.57 1.95 11.22
C TYR A 86 20.16 1.59 12.58
N ALA A 87 19.97 0.36 13.06
CA ALA A 87 20.55 -0.09 14.30
C ALA A 87 22.08 0.07 14.29
N ILE A 88 22.74 -0.37 13.21
CA ILE A 88 24.20 -0.20 13.03
C ILE A 88 24.59 1.28 13.07
N THR A 89 23.88 2.15 12.35
CA THR A 89 24.16 3.59 12.35
C THR A 89 24.03 4.19 13.74
N TRP A 90 22.93 3.93 14.44
CA TRP A 90 22.66 4.53 15.74
C TRP A 90 23.61 4.03 16.83
N TYR A 91 23.84 2.71 16.91
CA TYR A 91 24.79 2.15 17.87
C TYR A 91 26.24 2.51 17.52
N GLY A 92 26.58 2.62 16.23
CA GLY A 92 27.89 3.10 15.79
C GLY A 92 28.16 4.53 16.22
N LEU A 93 27.18 5.44 16.04
CA LEU A 93 27.28 6.83 16.53
C LEU A 93 27.40 6.87 18.06
N ALA A 94 26.62 6.08 18.79
CA ALA A 94 26.71 6.00 20.25
C ALA A 94 28.10 5.52 20.72
N ALA A 95 28.66 4.49 20.07
CA ALA A 95 30.00 3.98 20.37
C ALA A 95 31.10 5.02 20.09
N ALA A 96 31.00 5.76 18.98
CA ALA A 96 31.94 6.84 18.66
C ALA A 96 31.92 7.96 19.72
N LEU A 97 30.72 8.40 20.13
CA LEU A 97 30.55 9.41 21.19
C LEU A 97 31.10 8.90 22.53
N ALA A 98 30.82 7.65 22.88
CA ALA A 98 31.40 7.03 24.08
C ALA A 98 32.94 7.01 24.02
N GLY A 99 33.52 6.71 22.86
CA GLY A 99 34.97 6.75 22.64
C GLY A 99 35.58 8.14 22.85
N VAL A 100 34.94 9.19 22.31
CA VAL A 100 35.37 10.58 22.51
C VAL A 100 35.29 10.97 23.98
N LEU A 101 34.19 10.63 24.66
CA LEU A 101 33.99 10.93 26.07
C LEU A 101 35.04 10.22 26.94
N ILE A 102 35.28 8.93 26.71
CA ILE A 102 36.29 8.16 27.44
C ILE A 102 37.69 8.75 27.21
N SER A 103 38.01 9.12 25.96
CA SER A 103 39.29 9.78 25.65
C SER A 103 39.44 11.08 26.43
N TRP A 104 38.40 11.92 26.46
CA TRP A 104 38.41 13.19 27.20
C TRP A 104 38.58 12.98 28.71
N LEU A 105 37.83 12.05 29.32
CA LEU A 105 37.92 11.74 30.75
C LEU A 105 39.28 11.18 31.17
N ARG A 106 40.00 10.50 30.25
CA ARG A 106 41.33 9.93 30.52
C ARG A 106 42.48 10.89 30.24
N ARG A 107 42.22 12.14 29.82
CA ARG A 107 43.28 13.12 29.60
C ARG A 107 43.89 13.53 30.95
N PRO A 108 45.21 13.36 31.17
CA PRO A 108 45.86 13.89 32.36
C PRO A 108 45.73 15.42 32.38
N ALA A 109 45.61 15.99 33.57
CA ALA A 109 45.65 17.44 33.73
C ALA A 109 46.98 17.96 33.18
N LYS A 110 46.94 19.03 32.39
CA LYS A 110 48.17 19.72 32.02
C LYS A 110 48.68 20.41 33.27
N ASP A 111 49.80 19.93 33.82
CA ASP A 111 50.56 20.69 34.81
C ASP A 111 50.96 22.02 34.14
N GLN A 112 50.48 23.13 34.69
CA GLN A 112 50.84 24.50 34.31
C GLN A 112 52.12 24.91 35.02
#